data_AF-A0AA41UKL0-F1
#
_entry.id   AF-A0AA41UKL0-F1
#
_cell.length_a   1.000
_cell.length_b   1.000
_cell.length_c   1.000
_cell.angle_alpha   90.00
_cell.angle_beta   90.00
_cell.angle_gamma   90.00
#
_symmetry.space_group_name_H-M   'P 1'
#
loop_
_entity.id
_entity.type
_entity.pdbx_description
1 polymer ?
#
loop_
_entity_poly.entity_id
_entity_poly.type
_entity_poly.pdbx_seq_one_letter_code
_entity_poly.pdbx_strand_id
1 'polypeptide(L)'
;MTSARESGESIRVLYVEADGPAISTPEQTSDLIGNAWMDHADLLAIPVARLDPDFFRLSSGLAGEITQKAVNYQVRLVVLGDVSEWVARSDSFRDFVWESNRGQHVWFVADRAALEAKLAPRIADSAE
;
A
#
# COMPACT_ATOMS: atom_id res chain seq x y z
N MET A 1 10.51 5.12 -28.18
CA MET A 1 10.36 3.65 -28.22
C MET A 1 9.28 3.28 -27.22
N THR A 2 8.06 3.06 -27.69
CA THR A 2 6.94 2.56 -26.88
C THR A 2 7.14 1.06 -26.73
N SER A 3 7.62 0.61 -25.55
CA SER A 3 7.68 -0.82 -25.27
C SER A 3 6.28 -1.30 -24.91
N ALA A 4 5.72 -2.18 -25.75
CA ALA A 4 4.56 -2.98 -25.41
C ALA A 4 4.87 -3.74 -24.11
N ARG A 5 4.03 -3.57 -23.08
CA ARG A 5 4.11 -4.39 -21.87
C ARG A 5 3.55 -5.76 -22.22
N GLU A 6 4.43 -6.76 -22.28
CA GLU A 6 4.05 -8.15 -22.51
C GLU A 6 3.13 -8.64 -21.38
N SER A 7 2.05 -9.32 -21.76
CA SER A 7 1.07 -9.88 -20.84
C SER A 7 1.69 -11.08 -20.11
N GLY A 8 2.17 -10.86 -18.88
CA GLY A 8 2.69 -11.94 -18.02
C GLY A 8 3.55 -11.49 -16.83
N GLU A 9 3.65 -10.18 -16.53
CA GLU A 9 4.56 -9.71 -15.49
C GLU A 9 4.07 -10.10 -14.09
N SER A 10 4.86 -10.93 -13.40
CA SER A 10 4.64 -11.23 -11.99
C SER A 10 4.83 -9.95 -11.20
N ILE A 11 3.75 -9.48 -10.58
CA ILE A 11 3.75 -8.26 -9.78
C ILE A 11 4.79 -8.38 -8.65
N ARG A 12 5.76 -7.46 -8.62
CA ARG A 12 6.82 -7.46 -7.60
C ARG A 12 6.41 -6.62 -6.39
N VAL A 13 6.58 -7.19 -5.21
CA VAL A 13 6.24 -6.55 -3.94
C VAL A 13 7.50 -6.40 -3.09
N LEU A 14 7.86 -5.18 -2.73
CA LEU A 14 8.85 -4.91 -1.70
C LEU A 14 8.15 -4.93 -0.34
N TYR A 15 8.54 -5.85 0.53
CA TYR A 15 8.06 -5.91 1.90
C TYR A 15 9.02 -5.16 2.82
N VAL A 16 8.50 -4.16 3.54
CA VAL A 16 9.27 -3.45 4.56
C VAL A 16 9.35 -4.32 5.82
N GLU A 17 10.56 -4.48 6.35
CA GLU A 17 10.80 -5.21 7.60
C GLU A 17 10.05 -4.58 8.77
N ALA A 18 9.41 -5.40 9.60
CA ALA A 18 8.56 -4.95 10.71
C ALA A 18 9.34 -4.32 11.87
N ASP A 19 10.61 -4.68 12.05
CA ASP A 19 11.45 -4.24 13.18
C ASP A 19 12.21 -2.92 12.92
N GLY A 20 11.84 -2.16 11.88
CA GLY A 20 12.47 -0.88 11.54
C GLY A 20 11.91 0.34 12.30
N PRO A 21 12.52 1.54 12.10
CA PRO A 21 12.11 2.80 12.76
C PRO A 21 10.84 3.40 12.15
N ALA A 22 9.83 3.71 12.98
CA ALA A 22 8.51 4.18 12.54
C ALA A 22 8.56 5.28 11.46
N ILE A 23 7.63 5.19 10.52
CA ILE A 23 7.44 6.11 9.40
C ILE A 23 6.48 7.19 9.90
N SER A 24 7.07 8.26 10.39
CA SER A 24 6.38 9.42 10.96
C SER A 24 6.51 10.64 10.07
N THR A 25 7.35 10.59 9.01
CA THR A 25 7.55 11.70 8.09
C THR A 25 7.37 11.33 6.61
N PRO A 26 7.03 12.31 5.76
CA PRO A 26 6.98 12.11 4.33
C PRO A 26 8.37 11.78 3.72
N GLU A 27 9.48 12.28 4.28
CA GLU A 27 10.83 11.92 3.79
C GLU A 27 11.12 10.43 3.93
N GLN A 28 10.81 9.82 5.09
CA GLN A 28 11.00 8.38 5.30
C GLN A 28 10.22 7.54 4.30
N THR A 29 9.04 8.02 3.87
CA THR A 29 8.26 7.37 2.81
C THR A 29 8.98 7.46 1.46
N SER A 30 9.59 8.62 1.14
CA SER A 30 10.38 8.79 -0.09
C SER A 30 11.60 7.87 -0.14
N ASP A 31 12.29 7.65 0.99
CA ASP A 31 13.41 6.71 1.05
C ASP A 31 12.97 5.28 0.74
N LEU A 32 11.83 4.83 1.29
CA LEU A 32 11.27 3.51 1.02
C LEU A 32 10.82 3.35 -0.44
N ILE A 33 10.28 4.39 -1.05
CA ILE A 33 9.95 4.42 -2.48
C ILE A 33 11.23 4.29 -3.32
N GLY A 34 12.32 4.96 -2.93
CA GLY A 34 13.63 4.81 -3.56
C GLY A 34 14.13 3.36 -3.54
N ASN A 35 13.96 2.67 -2.40
CA ASN A 35 14.28 1.24 -2.29
C ASN A 35 13.38 0.38 -3.20
N ALA A 36 12.08 0.66 -3.26
CA ALA A 36 11.16 -0.04 -4.15
C ALA A 36 11.58 0.08 -5.61
N TRP A 37 12.02 1.25 -6.06
CA TRP A 37 12.54 1.43 -7.42
C TRP A 37 13.86 0.70 -7.66
N MET A 38 14.76 0.68 -6.69
CA MET A 38 16.02 -0.07 -6.80
C MET A 38 15.76 -1.57 -6.99
N ASP A 39 14.78 -2.10 -6.27
CA ASP A 39 14.35 -3.51 -6.37
C ASP A 39 13.36 -3.75 -7.51
N HIS A 40 13.05 -2.71 -8.28
CA HIS A 40 12.08 -2.71 -9.36
C HIS A 40 10.67 -3.20 -8.93
N ALA A 41 10.30 -2.97 -7.68
CA ALA A 41 9.01 -3.36 -7.13
C ALA A 41 7.86 -2.48 -7.66
N ASP A 42 6.74 -3.12 -7.95
CA ASP A 42 5.48 -2.48 -8.36
C ASP A 42 4.65 -2.02 -7.15
N LEU A 43 4.80 -2.73 -6.02
CA LEU A 43 4.15 -2.43 -4.75
C LEU A 43 5.15 -2.29 -3.62
N LEU A 44 4.87 -1.34 -2.72
CA LEU A 44 5.53 -1.18 -1.44
C LEU A 44 4.58 -1.63 -0.32
N ALA A 45 4.87 -2.75 0.32
CA ALA A 45 4.09 -3.29 1.43
C ALA A 45 4.70 -2.88 2.78
N ILE A 46 4.02 -1.98 3.47
CA ILE A 46 4.43 -1.41 4.75
C ILE A 46 3.59 -2.05 5.87
N PRO A 47 4.22 -2.74 6.84
CA PRO A 47 3.51 -3.24 8.01
C PRO A 47 2.86 -2.10 8.80
N VAL A 48 1.66 -2.33 9.34
CA VAL A 48 0.96 -1.38 10.22
C VAL A 48 1.84 -0.95 11.40
N ALA A 49 2.65 -1.87 11.94
CA ALA A 49 3.60 -1.60 13.02
C ALA A 49 4.70 -0.57 12.65
N ARG A 50 4.96 -0.34 11.36
CA ARG A 50 5.92 0.66 10.87
C ARG A 50 5.29 2.04 10.72
N LEU A 51 3.96 2.16 10.78
CA LEU A 51 3.27 3.44 10.62
C LEU A 51 3.10 4.13 11.98
N ASP A 52 3.41 5.42 12.02
CA ASP A 52 3.17 6.23 13.20
C ASP A 52 1.67 6.27 13.54
N PRO A 53 1.26 6.29 14.83
CA PRO A 53 -0.13 6.48 15.22
C PRO A 53 -0.82 7.67 14.55
N ASP A 54 -0.09 8.73 14.22
CA ASP A 54 -0.61 9.90 13.51
C ASP A 54 -1.08 9.58 12.09
N PHE A 55 -0.61 8.50 11.46
CA PHE A 55 -1.14 8.03 10.18
C PHE A 55 -2.63 7.67 10.29
N PHE A 56 -3.05 7.04 11.38
CA PHE A 56 -4.45 6.63 11.58
C PHE A 56 -5.34 7.81 11.99
N ARG A 57 -4.75 8.93 12.40
CA ARG A 57 -5.43 10.18 12.74
C ARG A 57 -5.40 11.12 11.54
N LEU A 58 -6.37 11.00 10.61
CA LEU A 58 -6.36 11.76 9.35
C LEU A 58 -6.24 13.29 9.49
N SER A 59 -6.64 13.86 10.63
CA SER A 59 -6.45 15.28 10.92
C SER A 59 -4.98 15.69 11.12
N SER A 60 -4.05 14.74 11.29
CA SER A 60 -2.61 14.99 11.31
C SER A 60 -2.07 15.39 9.93
N GLY A 61 -2.75 15.01 8.85
CA GLY A 61 -2.26 15.15 7.47
C GLY A 61 -1.31 14.05 7.01
N LEU A 62 -0.73 13.25 7.91
CA LEU A 62 0.34 12.30 7.59
C LEU A 62 -0.10 11.24 6.56
N ALA A 63 -1.29 10.66 6.72
CA ALA A 63 -1.80 9.68 5.74
C ALA A 63 -1.96 10.28 4.33
N GLY A 64 -2.40 11.54 4.25
CA GLY A 64 -2.52 12.26 2.99
C GLY A 64 -1.15 12.46 2.34
N GLU A 65 -0.16 12.91 3.10
CA GLU A 65 1.19 13.14 2.58
C GLU A 65 1.88 11.85 2.10
N ILE A 66 1.76 10.77 2.88
CA ILE A 66 2.32 9.45 2.52
C ILE A 66 1.65 8.90 1.25
N THR A 67 0.32 8.92 1.19
CA THR A 67 -0.41 8.41 0.01
C THR A 67 -0.19 9.28 -1.23
N GLN A 68 -0.13 10.61 -1.08
CA GLN A 68 0.17 11.52 -2.17
C GLN A 68 1.57 11.28 -2.73
N LYS A 69 2.58 11.01 -1.89
CA LYS A 69 3.90 10.60 -2.35
C LYS A 69 3.83 9.31 -3.17
N ALA A 70 3.18 8.26 -2.67
CA ALA A 70 3.04 7.01 -3.41
C ALA A 70 2.43 7.23 -4.82
N VAL A 71 1.38 8.06 -4.92
CA VAL A 71 0.78 8.45 -6.20
C VAL A 71 1.75 9.24 -7.08
N ASN A 72 2.41 10.27 -6.56
CA ASN A 72 3.35 11.11 -7.31
C ASN A 72 4.53 10.30 -7.89
N TYR A 73 4.98 9.30 -7.15
CA TYR A 73 6.07 8.41 -7.54
C TYR A 73 5.59 7.15 -8.28
N GLN A 74 4.29 7.04 -8.57
CA GLN A 74 3.67 5.94 -9.30
C GLN A 74 3.96 4.55 -8.69
N VAL A 75 4.14 4.48 -7.37
CA VAL A 75 4.27 3.23 -6.62
C VAL A 75 2.95 2.95 -5.91
N ARG A 76 2.47 1.72 -6.00
CA ARG A 76 1.28 1.31 -5.25
C ARG A 76 1.66 0.98 -3.81
N LEU A 77 1.05 1.68 -2.86
CA LEU A 77 1.24 1.47 -1.44
C LEU A 77 0.29 0.38 -0.92
N VAL A 78 0.81 -0.51 -0.09
CA VAL A 78 0.02 -1.49 0.65
C VAL A 78 0.31 -1.35 2.12
N VAL A 79 -0.71 -1.06 2.92
CA VAL A 79 -0.66 -1.14 4.37
C VAL A 79 -1.01 -2.57 4.78
N LEU A 80 -0.05 -3.27 5.36
CA LEU A 80 -0.09 -4.69 5.68
C LEU A 80 -0.29 -4.90 7.19
N GLY A 81 -1.44 -5.41 7.60
CA GLY A 81 -1.76 -5.66 8.99
C GLY A 81 -3.21 -5.33 9.33
N ASP A 82 -3.65 -5.77 10.51
CA ASP A 82 -4.99 -5.48 10.99
C ASP A 82 -5.12 -4.00 11.40
N VAL A 83 -6.08 -3.31 10.80
CA VAL A 83 -6.46 -1.91 11.11
C VAL A 83 -7.86 -1.80 11.69
N SER A 84 -8.50 -2.92 12.03
CA SER A 84 -9.91 -2.98 12.48
C SER A 84 -10.16 -2.11 13.71
N GLU A 85 -9.19 -2.06 14.64
CA GLU A 85 -9.26 -1.19 15.82
C GLU A 85 -9.32 0.30 15.44
N TRP A 86 -8.51 0.73 14.46
CA TRP A 86 -8.48 2.11 13.98
C TRP A 86 -9.74 2.47 13.20
N VAL A 87 -10.23 1.56 12.36
CA VAL A 87 -11.49 1.67 11.61
C VAL A 87 -12.68 1.78 12.56
N ALA A 88 -12.70 1.04 13.66
CA ALA A 88 -13.77 1.12 14.65
C ALA A 88 -13.77 2.42 15.46
N ARG A 89 -12.61 3.10 15.56
CA ARG A 89 -12.44 4.33 16.34
C ARG A 89 -12.77 5.60 15.56
N SER A 90 -12.79 5.56 14.23
CA SER A 90 -12.89 6.76 13.40
C SER A 90 -13.62 6.47 12.09
N ASP A 91 -14.82 7.06 11.93
CA ASP A 91 -15.59 6.97 10.68
C ASP A 91 -14.81 7.57 9.51
N SER A 92 -14.06 8.66 9.72
CA SER A 92 -13.24 9.25 8.65
C SER A 92 -12.11 8.30 8.21
N PHE A 93 -11.47 7.60 9.15
CA PHE A 93 -10.45 6.60 8.80
C PHE A 93 -11.07 5.38 8.11
N ARG A 94 -12.25 4.95 8.58
CA ARG A 94 -13.03 3.89 7.93
C ARG A 94 -13.34 4.24 6.47
N ASP A 95 -13.84 5.44 6.21
CA ASP A 95 -14.18 5.90 4.86
C ASP A 95 -12.91 5.95 3.99
N PHE A 96 -11.81 6.49 4.52
CA PHE A 96 -10.52 6.51 3.84
C PHE A 96 -10.01 5.11 3.46
N VAL A 97 -10.09 4.13 4.37
CA VAL A 97 -9.71 2.74 4.08
C VAL A 97 -10.60 2.15 2.99
N TRP A 98 -11.91 2.40 3.05
CA TRP A 98 -12.88 1.91 2.07
C TRP A 98 -12.66 2.51 0.67
N GLU A 99 -12.43 3.81 0.58
CA GLU A 99 -12.11 4.50 -0.68
C GLU A 99 -10.77 4.03 -1.24
N SER A 100 -9.74 3.95 -0.40
CA SER A 100 -8.42 3.46 -0.79
C SER A 100 -8.49 2.06 -1.39
N ASN A 101 -9.17 1.13 -0.72
CA ASN A 101 -9.29 -0.26 -1.17
C ASN A 101 -10.03 -0.46 -2.51
N ARG A 102 -10.83 0.54 -2.93
CA ARG A 102 -11.49 0.61 -4.25
C ARG A 102 -10.60 1.25 -5.32
N GLY A 103 -9.64 2.08 -4.91
CA GLY A 103 -8.66 2.69 -5.77
C GLY A 103 -7.56 1.73 -6.23
N GLN A 104 -6.65 2.26 -7.05
CA GLN A 104 -5.52 1.52 -7.62
C GLN A 104 -4.18 1.84 -6.98
N HIS A 105 -4.11 2.80 -6.05
CA HIS A 105 -2.83 3.32 -5.55
C HIS A 105 -2.51 2.93 -4.11
N VAL A 106 -3.53 2.70 -3.27
CA VAL A 106 -3.36 2.44 -1.85
C VAL A 106 -4.28 1.31 -1.43
N TRP A 107 -3.75 0.25 -0.83
CA TRP A 107 -4.55 -0.86 -0.33
C TRP A 107 -4.28 -1.13 1.14
N PHE A 108 -5.31 -1.58 1.85
CA PHE A 108 -5.25 -2.08 3.22
C PHE A 108 -5.62 -3.55 3.22
N VAL A 109 -4.70 -4.40 3.69
CA VAL A 109 -4.84 -5.86 3.70
C VAL A 109 -4.38 -6.39 5.05
N ALA A 110 -5.08 -7.38 5.59
CA ALA A 110 -4.82 -7.90 6.93
C ALA A 110 -3.47 -8.62 7.04
N ASP A 111 -3.05 -9.29 5.96
CA ASP A 111 -1.85 -10.13 5.92
C ASP A 111 -1.37 -10.36 4.48
N ARG A 112 -0.25 -11.09 4.34
CA ARG A 112 0.38 -11.37 3.05
C ARG A 112 -0.51 -12.23 2.14
N ALA A 113 -1.23 -13.20 2.71
CA ALA A 113 -2.11 -14.06 1.93
C ALA A 113 -3.29 -13.27 1.35
N ALA A 114 -3.82 -12.30 2.09
CA ALA A 114 -4.83 -11.37 1.60
C ALA A 114 -4.31 -10.49 0.44
N LEU A 115 -3.04 -10.05 0.50
CA LEU A 115 -2.40 -9.34 -0.61
C LEU A 115 -2.25 -10.24 -1.84
N GLU A 116 -1.72 -11.45 -1.66
CA GLU A 116 -1.53 -12.43 -2.73
C GLU A 116 -2.86 -12.77 -3.41
N ALA A 117 -3.93 -12.98 -2.65
CA ALA A 117 -5.27 -13.21 -3.18
C ALA A 117 -5.80 -12.01 -3.98
N LYS A 118 -5.44 -10.78 -3.59
CA LYS A 118 -5.81 -9.55 -4.32
C LYS A 118 -5.01 -9.37 -5.60
N LEU A 119 -3.77 -9.88 -5.64
CA LEU A 119 -2.88 -9.85 -6.81
C LEU A 119 -3.07 -11.01 -7.76
N ALA A 120 -3.63 -12.14 -7.28
CA ALA A 120 -3.90 -13.30 -8.09
C ALA A 120 -4.72 -12.88 -9.32
N PRO A 121 -4.40 -13.41 -10.52
CA PRO A 121 -5.20 -13.15 -11.69
C PRO A 121 -6.63 -13.55 -11.35
N ARG A 122 -7.59 -12.64 -11.56
CA ARG A 122 -9.00 -13.00 -11.60
C ARG A 122 -9.13 -13.95 -12.78
N ILE A 123 -9.00 -15.25 -12.53
CA ILE A 123 -9.45 -16.27 -13.46
C ILE A 123 -10.95 -16.05 -13.51
N ALA A 124 -11.38 -15.24 -14.48
CA ALA A 124 -12.77 -15.14 -14.81
C ALA A 124 -13.18 -16.52 -15.28
N ASP A 125 -14.03 -17.13 -14.47
CA ASP A 125 -15.11 -18.00 -14.91
C ASP A 125 -15.46 -17.71 -16.39
N SER A 126 -14.97 -18.56 -17.27
CA SER A 126 -15.46 -18.74 -18.63
C SER A 126 -15.55 -20.24 -18.80
N ALA A 127 -16.52 -20.80 -18.09
CA ALA A 127 -17.17 -22.02 -18.51
C ALA A 127 -18.02 -21.67 -19.74
N GLU A 128 -17.52 -22.02 -20.93
CA GLU A 128 -18.34 -22.42 -22.07
C GLU A 128 -17.72 -23.66 -22.71
#